data_AF-A0A151U5E2-F1
#
_entry.id   AF-A0A151U5E2-F1
#
_cell.length_a   1.000
_cell.length_b   1.000
_cell.length_c   1.000
_cell.angle_alpha   90.00
_cell.angle_beta   90.00
_cell.angle_gamma   90.00
#
_symmetry.space_group_name_H-M   'P 1'
#
loop_
_entity.id
_entity.type
_entity.pdbx_description
1 polymer ?
#
loop_
_entity_poly.entity_id
_entity_poly.type
_entity_poly.pdbx_seq_one_letter_code
_entity_poly.pdbx_strand_id
1 'polypeptide(L)'
;MKDYPSRRGDKGWERFNYTLPGDCLAFMYYRQSREHQNPSDKRSSALEQALRVAETEEARQAVLEEIKGEKQGEKAEEEEIVTRVPVVRLRIGEVAEASSVVVLPVCKAEEREILEAPFECRSKGEFGVVMAEKGWGRWVVLPGWEPVVGLGDGGVVVSFADARVLPWKANRWYKEEPILVVADRSKREVGADDAFYLVNLEGQGFKVERGLALKEGGVTLTLGNVVLVVRPPKEEYDDQLSDDDWE
;
A
#
# COMPACT_ATOMS: atom_id res chain seq x y z
N MET A 1 -9.56 3.81 -28.89
CA MET A 1 -8.69 4.55 -29.84
C MET A 1 -7.99 5.72 -29.15
N LYS A 2 -8.70 6.78 -28.70
CA LYS A 2 -8.06 7.93 -28.03
C LYS A 2 -7.44 7.59 -26.65
N ASP A 3 -8.13 6.77 -25.86
CA ASP A 3 -7.66 6.37 -24.52
C ASP A 3 -6.52 5.34 -24.55
N TYR A 4 -6.43 4.52 -25.61
CA TYR A 4 -5.51 3.38 -25.66
C TYR A 4 -4.01 3.78 -25.54
N PRO A 5 -3.50 4.81 -26.25
CA PRO A 5 -2.10 5.24 -26.12
C PRO A 5 -1.74 5.78 -24.74
N SER A 6 -2.68 6.43 -24.04
CA SER A 6 -2.45 6.97 -22.69
C SER A 6 -2.38 5.91 -21.60
N ARG A 7 -2.79 4.68 -21.89
CA ARG A 7 -2.81 3.54 -20.94
C ARG A 7 -1.56 2.65 -21.00
N ARG A 8 -0.49 3.17 -21.61
CA ARG A 8 0.78 2.43 -21.74
C ARG A 8 1.31 2.03 -20.36
N GLY A 9 1.47 0.73 -20.13
CA GLY A 9 1.92 0.15 -18.87
C GLY A 9 0.83 -0.59 -18.09
N ASP A 10 -0.44 -0.46 -18.49
CA ASP A 10 -1.52 -1.26 -17.93
C ASP A 10 -1.33 -2.76 -18.25
N LYS A 11 -1.74 -3.63 -17.32
CA LYS A 11 -1.57 -5.09 -17.47
C LYS A 11 -2.28 -5.59 -18.73
N GLY A 12 -1.55 -6.29 -19.59
CA GLY A 12 -2.07 -6.84 -20.84
C GLY A 12 -2.14 -5.84 -22.00
N TRP A 13 -1.77 -4.56 -21.79
CA TRP A 13 -1.79 -3.52 -22.84
C TRP A 13 -1.06 -3.95 -24.11
N GLU A 14 0.15 -4.51 -23.98
CA GLU A 14 1.01 -4.92 -25.10
C GLU A 14 0.42 -6.00 -26.01
N ARG A 15 -0.62 -6.71 -25.55
CA ARG A 15 -1.26 -7.82 -26.27
C ARG A 15 -2.37 -7.39 -27.22
N PHE A 16 -2.66 -6.09 -27.29
CA PHE A 16 -3.69 -5.52 -28.14
C PHE A 16 -3.05 -4.58 -29.15
N ASN A 17 -3.55 -4.53 -30.38
CA ASN A 17 -2.97 -3.68 -31.40
C ASN A 17 -3.66 -2.32 -31.49
N TYR A 18 -2.91 -1.24 -31.22
CA TYR A 18 -3.45 0.13 -31.29
C TYR A 18 -3.92 0.56 -32.68
N THR A 19 -3.39 -0.05 -33.75
CA THR A 19 -3.78 0.31 -35.13
C THR A 19 -5.15 -0.27 -35.51
N LEU A 20 -5.68 -1.18 -34.70
CA LEU A 20 -6.95 -1.86 -34.92
C LEU A 20 -8.00 -1.32 -33.93
N PRO A 21 -9.08 -0.69 -34.41
CA PRO A 21 -10.12 -0.14 -33.55
C PRO A 21 -10.79 -1.18 -32.65
N GLY A 22 -10.98 -2.42 -33.15
CA GLY A 22 -11.55 -3.53 -32.39
C GLY A 22 -10.65 -3.98 -31.25
N ASP A 23 -9.34 -4.07 -31.45
CA ASP A 23 -8.39 -4.37 -30.37
C ASP A 23 -8.32 -3.24 -29.33
N CYS A 24 -8.40 -1.98 -29.76
CA CYS A 24 -8.50 -0.85 -28.84
C CYS A 24 -9.76 -0.93 -27.95
N LEU A 25 -10.88 -1.36 -28.53
CA LEU A 25 -12.14 -1.53 -27.82
C LEU A 25 -12.13 -2.79 -26.94
N ALA A 26 -11.49 -3.86 -27.41
CA ALA A 26 -11.30 -5.10 -26.66
C ALA A 26 -10.47 -4.83 -25.41
N PHE A 27 -9.40 -4.04 -25.53
CA PHE A 27 -8.58 -3.64 -24.39
C PHE A 27 -9.37 -2.83 -23.36
N MET A 28 -10.26 -1.93 -23.81
CA MET A 28 -11.12 -1.16 -22.90
C MET A 28 -12.01 -2.09 -22.06
N TYR A 29 -12.70 -3.05 -22.70
CA TYR A 29 -13.53 -4.02 -22.00
C TYR A 29 -12.72 -5.00 -21.13
N TYR A 30 -11.53 -5.40 -21.60
CA TYR A 30 -10.58 -6.22 -20.84
C TYR A 30 -10.10 -5.49 -19.58
N ARG A 31 -9.84 -4.18 -19.64
CA ARG A 31 -9.50 -3.36 -18.48
C ARG A 31 -10.67 -3.22 -17.53
N GLN A 32 -11.86 -2.95 -18.06
CA GLN A 32 -13.10 -2.82 -17.29
C GLN A 32 -13.45 -4.09 -16.52
N SER A 33 -13.24 -5.28 -17.10
CA SER A 33 -13.53 -6.54 -16.39
C SER A 33 -12.70 -6.68 -15.11
N ARG A 34 -11.49 -6.12 -15.09
CA ARG A 34 -10.56 -6.16 -13.95
C ARG A 34 -10.89 -5.15 -12.85
N GLU A 35 -11.79 -4.21 -13.11
CA GLU A 35 -12.32 -3.27 -12.11
C GLU A 35 -13.49 -3.87 -11.30
N HIS A 36 -14.03 -5.02 -11.74
CA HIS A 36 -15.10 -5.72 -11.07
C HIS A 36 -14.57 -6.85 -10.17
N GLN A 37 -15.26 -7.13 -9.06
CA GLN A 37 -14.98 -8.27 -8.19
C GLN A 37 -15.03 -9.58 -8.99
N ASN A 38 -14.18 -10.53 -8.61
CA ASN A 38 -14.18 -11.86 -9.17
C ASN A 38 -14.71 -12.84 -8.11
N PRO A 39 -15.82 -13.57 -8.35
CA PRO A 39 -16.67 -13.57 -9.56
C PRO A 39 -17.71 -12.42 -9.59
N SER A 40 -18.10 -11.99 -10.79
CA SER A 40 -19.19 -11.01 -11.01
C SER A 40 -19.75 -11.08 -12.44
N ASP A 41 -21.07 -11.04 -12.60
CA ASP A 41 -21.74 -10.98 -13.92
C ASP A 41 -21.23 -9.81 -14.78
N LYS A 42 -20.89 -8.68 -14.14
CA LYS A 42 -20.35 -7.50 -14.83
C LYS A 42 -18.96 -7.78 -15.41
N ARG A 43 -18.13 -8.55 -14.69
CA ARG A 43 -16.81 -9.00 -15.17
C ARG A 43 -16.96 -9.92 -16.37
N SER A 44 -17.81 -10.93 -16.27
CA SER A 44 -18.02 -11.92 -17.34
C SER A 44 -18.60 -11.26 -18.60
N SER A 45 -19.56 -10.35 -18.43
CA SER A 45 -20.11 -9.56 -19.54
C SER A 45 -19.05 -8.69 -20.24
N ALA A 46 -18.18 -8.03 -19.46
CA ALA A 46 -17.08 -7.24 -20.04
C ALA A 46 -16.08 -8.13 -20.81
N LEU A 47 -15.73 -9.31 -20.29
CA LEU A 47 -14.85 -10.25 -20.99
C LEU A 47 -15.47 -10.80 -22.29
N GLU A 48 -16.77 -11.08 -22.31
CA GLU A 48 -17.48 -11.47 -23.52
C GLU A 48 -17.48 -10.36 -24.58
N GLN A 49 -17.73 -9.12 -24.17
CA GLN A 49 -17.62 -7.98 -25.08
C GLN A 49 -16.20 -7.81 -25.60
N ALA A 50 -15.18 -7.98 -24.75
CA ALA A 50 -13.78 -7.93 -25.15
C ALA A 50 -13.45 -9.00 -26.20
N LEU A 51 -13.92 -10.23 -26.00
CA LEU A 51 -13.69 -11.34 -26.94
C LEU A 51 -14.39 -11.10 -28.27
N ARG A 52 -15.60 -10.53 -28.24
CA ARG A 52 -16.41 -10.25 -29.44
C ARG A 52 -15.75 -9.24 -30.38
N VAL A 53 -15.10 -8.22 -29.82
CA VAL A 53 -14.56 -7.09 -30.59
C VAL A 53 -13.06 -7.22 -30.89
N ALA A 54 -12.36 -8.17 -30.26
CA ALA A 54 -10.95 -8.44 -30.52
C ALA A 54 -10.72 -8.93 -31.96
N GLU A 55 -9.83 -8.23 -32.67
CA GLU A 55 -9.46 -8.49 -34.06
C GLU A 55 -8.22 -9.38 -34.17
N THR A 56 -7.24 -9.21 -33.27
CA THR A 56 -6.03 -10.05 -33.27
C THR A 56 -6.19 -11.31 -32.42
N GLU A 57 -5.49 -12.36 -32.82
CA GLU A 57 -5.46 -13.61 -32.08
C GLU A 57 -4.76 -13.46 -30.73
N GLU A 58 -3.77 -12.57 -30.64
CA GLU A 58 -3.09 -12.24 -29.39
C GLU A 58 -4.02 -11.55 -28.38
N ALA A 59 -4.85 -10.60 -28.83
CA ALA A 59 -5.88 -9.97 -28.02
C ALA A 59 -6.94 -10.98 -27.54
N ARG A 60 -7.40 -11.86 -28.44
CA ARG A 60 -8.36 -12.93 -28.09
C ARG A 60 -7.79 -13.88 -27.06
N GLN A 61 -6.54 -14.31 -27.23
CA GLN A 61 -5.86 -15.19 -26.31
C GLN A 61 -5.71 -14.54 -24.92
N ALA A 62 -5.37 -13.25 -24.85
CA ALA A 62 -5.30 -12.51 -23.60
C ALA A 62 -6.65 -12.49 -22.85
N VAL A 63 -7.75 -12.28 -23.57
CA VAL A 63 -9.11 -12.32 -23.00
C VAL A 63 -9.49 -13.74 -22.56
N LEU A 64 -9.18 -14.76 -23.36
CA LEU A 64 -9.47 -16.16 -23.03
C LEU A 64 -8.67 -16.65 -21.81
N GLU A 65 -7.44 -16.20 -21.61
CA GLU A 65 -6.65 -16.50 -20.41
C GLU A 65 -7.31 -15.92 -19.15
N GLU A 66 -7.83 -14.69 -19.24
CA GLU A 66 -8.54 -14.03 -18.14
C GLU A 66 -9.89 -14.70 -17.83
N ILE A 67 -10.58 -15.23 -18.86
CA ILE A 67 -11.78 -16.07 -18.69
C ILE A 67 -11.40 -17.44 -18.09
N LYS A 68 -10.30 -18.08 -18.54
CA LYS A 68 -9.89 -19.39 -18.02
C LYS A 68 -9.39 -19.33 -16.58
N GLY A 69 -8.82 -18.20 -16.16
CA GLY A 69 -8.53 -17.91 -14.75
C GLY A 69 -9.76 -17.99 -13.83
N GLU A 70 -10.98 -17.91 -14.38
CA GLU A 70 -12.25 -18.14 -13.67
C GLU A 70 -12.45 -19.62 -13.29
N LYS A 71 -11.96 -20.56 -14.12
CA LYS A 71 -12.21 -22.01 -13.94
C LYS A 71 -11.23 -22.74 -13.03
N GLN A 72 -10.12 -22.11 -12.67
CA GLN A 72 -9.19 -22.64 -11.66
C GLN A 72 -9.48 -22.11 -10.24
N GLY A 73 -10.46 -21.21 -10.09
CA GLY A 73 -10.83 -20.57 -8.82
C GLY A 73 -11.87 -21.33 -7.96
N GLU A 74 -12.16 -22.60 -8.24
CA GLU A 74 -13.01 -23.45 -7.36
C GLU A 74 -12.20 -24.29 -6.36
N LYS A 75 -10.87 -24.17 -6.35
CA LYS A 75 -10.14 -24.40 -5.10
C LYS A 75 -10.12 -23.05 -4.40
N ALA A 76 -10.74 -23.02 -3.23
CA ALA A 76 -10.28 -22.16 -2.16
C ALA A 76 -8.81 -22.51 -1.91
N GLU A 77 -7.93 -21.99 -2.75
CA GLU A 77 -6.65 -21.50 -2.25
C GLU A 77 -7.10 -20.50 -1.19
N GLU A 78 -6.79 -20.82 0.08
CA GLU A 78 -6.56 -19.76 1.04
C GLU A 78 -5.71 -18.76 0.29
N GLU A 79 -6.32 -17.65 -0.14
CA GLU A 79 -5.58 -16.53 -0.70
C GLU A 79 -4.58 -16.24 0.40
N GLU A 80 -3.32 -16.64 0.19
CA GLU A 80 -2.21 -16.06 0.92
C GLU A 80 -2.41 -14.57 0.70
N ILE A 81 -2.93 -13.90 1.72
CA ILE A 81 -3.11 -12.47 1.75
C ILE A 81 -1.70 -11.95 1.59
N VAL A 82 -1.29 -11.69 0.35
CA VAL A 82 -0.03 -11.02 0.03
C VAL A 82 -0.14 -9.70 0.76
N THR A 83 0.45 -9.64 1.95
CA THR A 83 0.26 -8.56 2.90
C THR A 83 1.08 -7.38 2.38
N ARG A 84 0.52 -6.69 1.38
CA ARG A 84 1.13 -5.50 0.80
C ARG A 84 1.00 -4.39 1.83
N VAL A 85 2.13 -3.94 2.36
CA VAL A 85 2.17 -2.74 3.20
C VAL A 85 1.70 -1.55 2.37
N PRO A 86 0.60 -0.89 2.76
CA PRO A 86 0.12 0.28 2.04
C PRO A 86 1.13 1.43 2.16
N VAL A 87 1.34 2.13 1.06
CA VAL A 87 2.15 3.35 1.01
C VAL A 87 1.22 4.49 0.64
N VAL A 88 0.94 5.36 1.62
CA VAL A 88 0.00 6.47 1.47
C VAL A 88 0.74 7.80 1.48
N ARG A 89 0.22 8.80 0.79
CA ARG A 89 0.62 10.19 0.96
C ARG A 89 -0.45 10.89 1.77
N LEU A 90 -0.06 11.47 2.89
CA LEU A 90 -0.94 12.31 3.70
C LEU A 90 -1.25 13.58 2.92
N ARG A 91 -2.52 13.96 2.78
CA ARG A 91 -2.88 15.24 2.13
C ARG A 91 -2.93 16.37 3.15
N ILE A 92 -2.70 17.60 2.68
CA ILE A 92 -2.95 18.80 3.47
C ILE A 92 -4.42 18.82 3.90
N GLY A 93 -4.69 18.99 5.20
CA GLY A 93 -6.05 19.02 5.75
C GLY A 93 -6.68 17.65 6.04
N GLU A 94 -6.12 16.54 5.56
CA GLU A 94 -6.74 15.20 5.71
C GLU A 94 -7.02 14.82 7.17
N VAL A 95 -6.10 15.15 8.08
CA VAL A 95 -6.27 14.87 9.52
C VAL A 95 -7.43 15.69 10.11
N ALA A 96 -7.66 16.92 9.63
CA ALA A 96 -8.73 17.78 10.14
C ALA A 96 -10.11 17.36 9.61
N GLU A 97 -10.16 16.78 8.41
CA GLU A 97 -11.39 16.26 7.80
C GLU A 97 -11.74 14.83 8.24
N ALA A 98 -10.80 14.12 8.86
CA ALA A 98 -10.99 12.76 9.29
C ALA A 98 -12.07 12.66 10.39
N SER A 99 -13.00 11.72 10.22
CA SER A 99 -14.04 11.40 11.21
C SER A 99 -13.50 10.65 12.43
N SER A 100 -12.31 10.07 12.31
CA SER A 100 -11.59 9.37 13.38
C SER A 100 -10.09 9.57 13.18
N VAL A 101 -9.35 9.67 14.28
CA VAL A 101 -7.90 9.86 14.30
C VAL A 101 -7.25 8.95 15.32
N VAL A 102 -5.98 8.62 15.08
CA VAL A 102 -5.15 7.84 15.99
C VAL A 102 -3.90 8.64 16.35
N VAL A 103 -3.56 8.66 17.64
CA VAL A 103 -2.38 9.33 18.16
C VAL A 103 -1.33 8.28 18.51
N LEU A 104 -0.15 8.35 17.88
CA LEU A 104 0.92 7.38 18.07
C LEU A 104 2.22 8.04 18.53
N PRO A 105 3.03 7.36 19.36
CA PRO A 105 4.35 7.84 19.74
C PRO A 105 5.30 7.81 18.54
N VAL A 106 6.09 8.87 18.38
CA VAL A 106 7.06 9.00 17.29
C VAL A 106 8.48 8.80 17.83
N CYS A 107 9.25 7.99 17.12
CA CYS A 107 10.68 7.74 17.35
C CYS A 107 11.50 8.21 16.16
N LYS A 108 12.76 8.60 16.40
CA LYS A 108 13.78 8.57 15.35
C LYS A 108 14.11 7.11 15.03
N ALA A 109 14.81 6.87 13.93
CA ALA A 109 15.41 5.58 13.62
C ALA A 109 16.58 5.28 14.60
N GLU A 110 16.24 5.04 15.87
CA GLU A 110 17.14 4.66 16.96
C GLU A 110 16.46 3.57 17.81
N GLU A 111 17.12 2.43 17.97
CA GLU A 111 16.51 1.21 18.54
C GLU A 111 16.11 1.41 19.99
N ARG A 112 17.00 2.05 20.75
CA ARG A 112 16.74 2.39 22.15
C ARG A 112 15.45 3.19 22.29
N GLU A 113 15.24 4.18 21.42
CA GLU A 113 14.05 5.01 21.45
C GLU A 113 12.79 4.22 21.10
N ILE A 114 12.85 3.35 20.09
CA ILE A 114 11.73 2.49 19.68
C ILE A 114 11.32 1.52 20.80
N LEU A 115 12.29 0.97 21.53
CA LEU A 115 12.05 0.09 22.67
C LEU A 115 11.55 0.87 23.90
N GLU A 116 12.00 2.11 24.09
CA GLU A 116 11.60 2.98 25.19
C GLU A 116 10.26 3.70 24.95
N ALA A 117 9.70 3.71 23.74
CA ALA A 117 8.41 4.32 23.47
C ALA A 117 7.27 3.65 24.28
N PRO A 118 6.23 4.38 24.71
CA PRO A 118 5.13 3.82 25.50
C PRO A 118 4.42 2.71 24.74
N PHE A 119 4.22 1.56 25.37
CA PHE A 119 3.60 0.40 24.75
C PHE A 119 2.06 0.54 24.76
N GLU A 120 1.47 0.83 25.92
CA GLU A 120 0.05 1.12 26.03
C GLU A 120 -0.21 2.60 25.73
N CYS A 121 -0.81 2.88 24.56
CA CYS A 121 -1.25 4.22 24.13
C CYS A 121 -2.68 4.12 23.61
N ARG A 122 -3.68 4.26 24.48
CA ARG A 122 -5.10 4.16 24.08
C ARG A 122 -5.87 5.42 24.41
N SER A 123 -6.74 5.83 23.49
CA SER A 123 -7.76 6.85 23.72
C SER A 123 -8.83 6.29 24.66
N LYS A 124 -9.10 6.99 25.76
CA LYS A 124 -10.11 6.62 26.76
C LYS A 124 -11.13 7.74 26.98
N GLY A 125 -12.35 7.34 27.33
CA GLY A 125 -13.45 8.26 27.62
C GLY A 125 -14.06 8.91 26.38
N GLU A 126 -15.08 9.73 26.59
CA GLU A 126 -15.89 10.35 25.52
C GLU A 126 -15.10 11.38 24.69
N PHE A 127 -14.07 11.97 25.28
CA PHE A 127 -13.20 12.95 24.62
C PHE A 127 -11.99 12.31 23.94
N GLY A 128 -11.84 10.98 24.01
CA GLY A 128 -10.71 10.28 23.37
C GLY A 128 -9.34 10.65 23.94
N VAL A 129 -9.23 10.90 25.25
CA VAL A 129 -7.96 11.31 25.88
C VAL A 129 -6.96 10.16 25.81
N VAL A 130 -5.78 10.42 25.23
CA VAL A 130 -4.71 9.43 25.12
C VAL A 130 -4.07 9.23 26.49
N MET A 131 -4.21 8.01 27.01
CA MET A 131 -3.57 7.59 28.25
C MET A 131 -2.38 6.69 27.90
N ALA A 132 -1.18 7.17 28.21
CA ALA A 132 0.07 6.43 28.02
C ALA A 132 0.62 5.93 29.37
N GLU A 133 1.23 4.75 29.38
CA GLU A 133 1.84 4.16 30.58
C GLU A 133 3.02 4.99 31.14
N LYS A 134 3.68 5.78 30.27
CA LYS A 134 4.82 6.64 30.60
C LYS A 134 4.83 7.88 29.72
N GLY A 135 5.51 8.92 30.20
CA GLY A 135 5.66 10.18 29.45
C GLY A 135 6.45 9.98 28.15
N TRP A 136 6.06 10.70 27.10
CA TRP A 136 6.74 10.70 25.82
C TRP A 136 6.71 12.08 25.16
N GLY A 137 7.82 12.46 24.53
CA GLY A 137 8.01 13.84 24.04
C GLY A 137 7.54 14.10 22.62
N ARG A 138 7.23 13.06 21.82
CA ARG A 138 6.92 13.21 20.39
C ARG A 138 5.76 12.34 19.96
N TRP A 139 4.74 12.96 19.37
CA TRP A 139 3.50 12.31 18.97
C TRP A 139 3.12 12.76 17.57
N VAL A 140 2.41 11.90 16.83
CA VAL A 140 1.80 12.24 15.55
C VAL A 140 0.34 11.83 15.58
N VAL A 141 -0.50 12.63 14.91
CA VAL A 141 -1.89 12.29 14.66
C VAL A 141 -2.00 11.82 13.22
N LEU A 142 -2.55 10.62 13.03
CA LEU A 142 -2.85 10.06 11.72
C LEU A 142 -4.35 9.90 11.57
N PRO A 143 -4.90 9.98 10.34
CA PRO A 143 -6.27 9.58 10.08
C PRO A 143 -6.50 8.13 10.52
N GLY A 144 -7.74 7.82 10.91
CA GLY A 144 -8.17 6.47 11.31
C GLY A 144 -8.25 5.49 10.14
N TRP A 145 -7.17 5.36 9.37
CA TRP A 145 -7.05 4.34 8.33
C TRP A 145 -7.06 2.94 8.96
N GLU A 146 -7.62 1.96 8.24
CA GLU A 146 -7.81 0.59 8.72
C GLU A 146 -6.53 -0.02 9.34
N PRO A 147 -5.34 0.07 8.72
CA PRO A 147 -4.14 -0.54 9.27
C PRO A 147 -3.65 0.11 10.56
N VAL A 148 -4.09 1.34 10.84
CA VAL A 148 -3.70 2.13 12.01
C VAL A 148 -4.70 1.95 13.15
N VAL A 149 -5.99 1.92 12.86
CA VAL A 149 -7.04 1.68 13.87
C VAL A 149 -6.97 0.25 14.41
N GLY A 150 -6.52 -0.70 13.58
CA GLY A 150 -6.24 -2.08 14.00
C GLY A 150 -5.02 -2.23 14.91
N LEU A 151 -4.19 -1.19 15.06
CA LEU A 151 -3.09 -1.21 16.03
C LEU A 151 -3.69 -1.13 17.44
N GLY A 152 -3.58 -2.22 18.18
CA GLY A 152 -3.83 -2.22 19.61
C GLY A 152 -2.68 -1.54 20.36
N ASP A 153 -2.21 -2.17 21.43
CA ASP A 153 -1.00 -1.71 22.11
C ASP A 153 0.26 -2.04 21.31
N GLY A 154 1.31 -1.25 21.47
CA GLY A 154 2.59 -1.45 20.82
C GLY A 154 2.79 -0.71 19.50
N GLY A 155 1.76 -0.02 18.99
CA GLY A 155 1.88 0.86 17.83
C GLY A 155 2.96 1.94 18.03
N VAL A 156 3.82 2.14 17.02
CA VAL A 156 4.86 3.19 17.02
C VAL A 156 5.06 3.72 15.62
N VAL A 157 5.44 5.00 15.52
CA VAL A 157 5.82 5.62 14.26
C VAL A 157 7.32 5.92 14.27
N VAL A 158 8.04 5.45 13.26
CA VAL A 158 9.46 5.71 13.10
C VAL A 158 9.67 6.69 11.96
N SER A 159 10.28 7.83 12.26
CA SER A 159 10.61 8.85 11.27
C SER A 159 11.95 8.55 10.61
N PHE A 160 11.93 8.43 9.29
CA PHE A 160 13.11 8.32 8.44
C PHE A 160 13.26 9.56 7.58
N ALA A 161 14.49 10.04 7.45
CA ALA A 161 14.80 11.18 6.59
C ALA A 161 14.77 10.81 5.09
N ASP A 162 14.89 9.52 4.76
CA ASP A 162 15.01 9.02 3.40
C ASP A 162 14.26 7.69 3.23
N ALA A 163 13.39 7.61 2.22
CA ALA A 163 12.63 6.40 1.85
C ALA A 163 13.47 5.23 1.31
N ARG A 164 14.78 5.38 1.10
CA ARG A 164 15.71 4.29 0.71
C ARG A 164 15.77 3.14 1.72
N VAL A 165 15.24 3.34 2.92
CA VAL A 165 15.08 2.30 3.94
C VAL A 165 14.05 1.23 3.56
N LEU A 166 13.23 1.47 2.54
CA LEU A 166 12.24 0.54 2.04
C LEU A 166 12.89 -0.44 1.03
N PRO A 167 12.54 -1.74 1.07
CA PRO A 167 13.22 -2.76 0.26
C PRO A 167 12.75 -2.81 -1.20
N TRP A 168 11.62 -2.18 -1.54
CA TRP A 168 11.14 -2.09 -2.91
C TRP A 168 11.77 -0.92 -3.67
N LYS A 169 11.94 -1.08 -4.99
CA LYS A 169 12.47 -0.03 -5.86
C LYS A 169 11.48 1.13 -5.94
N ALA A 170 11.61 2.10 -5.02
CA ALA A 170 10.96 3.39 -5.17
C ALA A 170 11.49 4.08 -6.44
N ASN A 171 10.61 4.70 -7.23
CA ASN A 171 11.00 5.55 -8.36
C ASN A 171 12.11 6.51 -7.94
N ARG A 172 13.05 6.81 -8.85
CA ARG A 172 14.28 7.57 -8.56
C ARG A 172 14.01 8.91 -7.83
N TRP A 173 12.89 9.55 -8.12
CA TRP A 173 12.44 10.80 -7.49
C TRP A 173 11.93 10.68 -6.05
N TYR A 174 11.61 9.48 -5.57
CA TYR A 174 11.06 9.25 -4.22
C TYR A 174 12.11 8.81 -3.21
N LYS A 175 13.35 8.60 -3.65
CA LYS A 175 14.46 8.08 -2.84
C LYS A 175 15.14 9.12 -1.94
N GLU A 176 14.56 10.29 -1.75
CA GLU A 176 15.14 11.35 -0.89
C GLU A 176 14.05 12.06 -0.08
N GLU A 177 12.84 11.50 -0.07
CA GLU A 177 11.72 12.05 0.69
C GLU A 177 11.71 11.44 2.10
N PRO A 178 11.44 12.25 3.15
CA PRO A 178 11.22 11.71 4.48
C PRO A 178 9.95 10.87 4.49
N ILE A 179 9.92 9.85 5.34
CA ILE A 179 8.75 8.98 5.50
C ILE A 179 8.52 8.69 6.98
N LEU A 180 7.27 8.39 7.30
CA LEU A 180 6.88 7.79 8.57
C LEU A 180 6.53 6.33 8.33
N VAL A 181 7.18 5.44 9.07
CA VAL A 181 6.89 4.00 9.05
C VAL A 181 6.12 3.66 10.32
N VAL A 182 4.90 3.15 10.15
CA VAL A 182 4.07 2.69 11.27
C VAL A 182 4.33 1.20 11.49
N ALA A 183 4.71 0.86 12.72
CA ALA A 183 5.04 -0.51 13.09
C ALA A 183 4.27 -0.97 14.35
N ASP A 184 3.96 -2.26 14.37
CA ASP A 184 3.35 -2.97 15.49
C ASP A 184 4.44 -3.70 16.29
N ARG A 185 4.80 -3.15 17.45
CA ARG A 185 5.79 -3.77 18.36
C ARG A 185 5.25 -4.96 19.14
N SER A 186 3.96 -5.26 19.09
CA SER A 186 3.41 -6.50 19.66
C SER A 186 3.77 -7.71 18.79
N LYS A 187 4.04 -7.50 17.50
CA LYS A 187 4.40 -8.52 16.51
C LYS A 187 5.87 -8.44 16.12
N ARG A 188 6.76 -8.96 16.98
CA ARG A 188 8.22 -8.90 16.77
C ARG A 188 8.81 -10.13 16.11
N GLU A 189 8.13 -11.26 16.15
CA GLU A 189 8.59 -12.50 15.52
C GLU A 189 8.39 -12.44 14.00
N VAL A 190 9.37 -12.94 13.26
CA VAL A 190 9.27 -13.04 11.79
C VAL A 190 8.31 -14.17 11.43
N GLY A 191 7.03 -13.83 11.25
CA GLY A 191 5.96 -14.76 10.92
C GLY A 191 5.85 -15.04 9.42
N ALA A 192 5.17 -14.16 8.69
CA ALA A 192 4.91 -14.32 7.26
C ALA A 192 6.11 -13.91 6.39
N ASP A 193 6.34 -14.66 5.30
CA ASP A 193 7.42 -14.42 4.34
C ASP A 193 7.22 -13.11 3.56
N ASP A 194 5.96 -12.75 3.32
CA ASP A 194 5.57 -11.57 2.54
C ASP A 194 5.38 -10.31 3.38
N ALA A 195 5.33 -10.46 4.71
CA ALA A 195 5.24 -9.33 5.61
C ALA A 195 6.56 -8.55 5.66
N PHE A 196 6.45 -7.27 6.01
CA PHE A 196 7.60 -6.41 6.20
C PHE A 196 7.82 -6.13 7.68
N TYR A 197 9.07 -6.02 8.07
CA TYR A 197 9.46 -5.83 9.46
C TYR A 197 10.50 -4.73 9.57
N LEU A 198 10.43 -4.00 10.68
CA LEU A 198 11.43 -3.01 11.05
C LEU A 198 12.59 -3.72 11.76
N VAL A 199 13.80 -3.55 11.24
CA VAL A 199 15.01 -4.19 11.79
C VAL A 199 16.15 -3.18 11.92
N ASN A 200 17.03 -3.45 12.86
CA ASN A 200 18.35 -2.82 12.97
C ASN A 200 19.39 -3.89 12.66
N LEU A 201 20.04 -3.81 11.49
CA LEU A 201 21.10 -4.76 11.15
C LEU A 201 22.47 -4.10 11.34
N GLU A 202 23.39 -4.83 11.96
CA GLU A 202 24.75 -4.37 12.16
C GLU A 202 25.39 -3.92 10.83
N GLY A 203 25.92 -2.70 10.81
CA GLY A 203 26.57 -2.10 9.64
C GLY A 203 25.63 -1.57 8.55
N GLN A 204 24.32 -1.85 8.61
CA GLN A 204 23.33 -1.33 7.64
C GLN A 204 22.34 -0.35 8.27
N GLY A 205 22.25 -0.30 9.60
CA GLY A 205 21.35 0.58 10.33
C GLY A 205 19.89 0.12 10.24
N PHE A 206 18.98 1.07 10.50
CA PHE A 206 17.54 0.80 10.47
C PHE A 206 17.03 0.71 9.04
N LYS A 207 16.32 -0.38 8.77
CA LYS A 207 15.63 -0.57 7.50
C LYS A 207 14.37 -1.39 7.66
N VAL A 208 13.56 -1.37 6.61
CA VAL A 208 12.42 -2.27 6.46
C VAL A 208 12.89 -3.44 5.60
N GLU A 209 12.61 -4.66 6.03
CA GLU A 209 12.94 -5.87 5.28
C GLU A 209 11.78 -6.82 5.16
N ARG A 210 11.80 -7.62 4.09
CA ARG A 210 10.80 -8.66 3.86
C ARG A 210 11.08 -9.89 4.74
N GLY A 211 10.04 -10.51 5.26
CA GLY A 211 10.12 -11.68 6.15
C GLY A 211 10.97 -12.81 5.58
N LEU A 212 10.81 -13.11 4.29
CA LEU A 212 11.61 -14.12 3.59
C LEU A 212 13.12 -13.84 3.71
N ALA A 213 13.54 -12.60 3.41
CA ALA A 213 14.95 -12.20 3.47
C ALA A 213 15.50 -12.25 4.92
N LEU A 214 14.66 -11.94 5.91
CA LEU A 214 15.03 -12.04 7.32
C LEU A 214 15.22 -13.49 7.76
N LYS A 215 14.32 -14.40 7.35
CA LYS A 215 14.45 -15.84 7.63
C LYS A 215 15.69 -16.43 7.00
N GLU A 216 15.97 -16.10 5.74
CA GLU A 216 17.20 -16.50 5.04
C GLU A 216 18.46 -15.98 5.74
N GLY A 217 18.40 -14.76 6.30
CA GLY A 217 19.45 -14.17 7.11
C GLY A 217 19.56 -14.69 8.55
N GLY A 218 18.70 -15.63 8.97
CA GLY A 218 18.68 -16.18 10.32
C GLY A 218 18.14 -15.23 11.40
N VAL A 219 17.46 -14.16 11.01
CA VAL A 219 16.85 -13.19 11.93
C VAL A 219 15.46 -13.67 12.33
N THR A 220 15.26 -13.93 13.62
CA THR A 220 13.98 -14.42 14.17
C THR A 220 13.18 -13.33 14.88
N LEU A 221 13.86 -12.32 15.42
CA LEU A 221 13.29 -11.23 16.19
C LEU A 221 13.56 -9.88 15.53
N THR A 222 12.54 -9.04 15.53
CA THR A 222 12.54 -7.71 14.90
C THR A 222 12.10 -6.64 15.90
N LEU A 223 12.05 -5.39 15.45
CA LEU A 223 11.51 -4.28 16.24
C LEU A 223 9.99 -4.17 16.11
N GLY A 224 9.39 -4.79 15.11
CA GLY A 224 7.94 -4.83 14.90
C GLY A 224 7.57 -5.07 13.44
N ASN A 225 6.35 -5.53 13.23
CA ASN A 225 5.76 -5.69 11.91
C ASN A 225 5.37 -4.32 11.34
N VAL A 226 5.73 -4.03 10.10
CA VAL A 226 5.36 -2.78 9.43
C VAL A 226 3.95 -2.92 8.87
N VAL A 227 3.07 -1.99 9.21
CA VAL A 227 1.66 -2.01 8.80
C VAL A 227 1.30 -0.90 7.82
N LEU A 228 2.05 0.21 7.80
CA LEU A 228 1.77 1.35 6.93
C LEU A 228 3.03 2.20 6.71
N VAL A 229 3.20 2.75 5.52
CA VAL A 229 4.18 3.80 5.24
C VAL A 229 3.46 5.08 4.82
N VAL A 230 3.77 6.19 5.49
CA VAL A 230 3.18 7.50 5.22
C VAL A 230 4.23 8.44 4.65
N ARG A 231 3.89 9.04 3.52
CA ARG A 231 4.67 10.09 2.85
C ARG A 231 4.09 11.45 3.21
N PRO A 232 4.93 12.50 3.26
CA PRO A 232 4.49 13.84 3.60
C PRO A 232 3.55 14.41 2.53
N PRO A 233 2.70 15.37 2.92
CA PRO A 233 1.93 16.17 1.97
C PRO A 233 2.84 16.95 1.01
N LYS A 234 2.33 17.24 -0.19
CA LYS A 234 3.03 18.04 -1.20
C LYS A 234 2.05 19.02 -1.83
N GLU A 235 2.32 20.32 -1.66
CA GLU A 235 1.53 21.41 -2.23
C GLU A 235 1.28 21.22 -3.74
N GLU A 236 2.32 20.87 -4.51
CA GLU A 236 2.24 20.64 -5.97
C GLU A 236 1.21 19.57 -6.41
N TYR A 237 0.79 18.66 -5.53
CA TYR A 237 -0.18 17.61 -5.82
C TYR A 237 -1.52 17.81 -5.08
N ASP A 238 -1.55 18.65 -4.05
CA ASP A 238 -2.67 18.83 -3.13
C ASP A 238 -3.43 20.16 -3.37
N ASP A 239 -2.86 21.12 -4.10
CA ASP A 239 -3.57 22.34 -4.56
C ASP A 239 -4.56 21.99 -5.69
N GLN A 240 -5.76 21.54 -5.31
CA GLN A 240 -6.94 21.49 -6.18
C GLN A 240 -7.76 22.80 -6.12
N LEU A 241 -7.17 23.88 -5.58
CA LEU A 241 -7.72 25.23 -5.54
C LEU A 241 -6.94 26.19 -6.47
N SER A 242 -6.44 25.71 -7.62
CA SER A 242 -6.09 26.65 -8.68
C SER A 242 -7.41 27.17 -9.28
N ASP A 243 -7.81 28.38 -8.91
CA ASP A 243 -8.91 29.15 -9.52
C ASP A 243 -8.66 29.50 -11.02
N ASP A 244 -7.74 28.80 -11.69
CA ASP A 244 -7.27 29.10 -13.05
C ASP A 244 -7.98 28.32 -14.17
N ASP A 245 -8.99 27.48 -13.87
CA ASP A 245 -9.68 26.65 -14.88
C ASP A 245 -11.06 27.23 -15.33
N TRP A 246 -11.16 28.57 -15.44
CA TRP A 246 -12.33 29.25 -16.05
C TRP A 246 -11.98 30.34 -17.07
N GLU A 247 -10.92 30.16 -17.87
CA GLU A 247 -10.72 30.91 -19.13
C GLU A 247 -10.49 30.01 -20.35
#